data_AF-A0A9X5HBX9-F1
#
_entry.id   AF-A0A9X5HBX9-F1
#
_cell.length_a   1.000
_cell.length_b   1.000
_cell.length_c   1.000
_cell.angle_alpha   90.00
_cell.angle_beta   90.00
_cell.angle_gamma   90.00
#
_symmetry.space_group_name_H-M   'P 1'
#
loop_
_entity.id
_entity.type
_entity.pdbx_description
1 polymer ?
#
loop_
_entity_poly.entity_id
_entity_poly.type
_entity_poly.pdbx_seq_one_letter_code
_entity_poly.pdbx_strand_id
1 'polypeptide(L)'
;LRRPVEEGAEHYRPTRGSEPVVLASGNLGLVSFPDVPHRMTKEEIDARHPALLPTLANHPGIGFLLVRSERHGGVVLGAYGAEIPLDELDDNPGPLAPFGPGAADVVRRTHTFPHTADIMVNSFHDPADGEVLAFEEQIGSHGGLGGAQSRPFLLSPLVLSAPVPEGTELTGAEQVHHVLRRWLAEADESDTRPLPDHRERAA
;
A
#
# COMPACT_ATOMS: atom_id res chain seq x y z
N LEU A 1 -28.57 36.71 11.95
CA LEU A 1 -27.34 36.93 12.74
C LEU A 1 -26.15 36.82 11.79
N ARG A 2 -25.51 37.94 11.43
CA ARG A 2 -24.26 37.97 10.65
C ARG A 2 -23.10 37.77 11.62
N ARG A 3 -22.23 36.78 11.41
CA ARG A 3 -20.91 36.72 12.06
C ARG A 3 -19.94 37.56 11.22
N PRO A 4 -19.08 38.41 11.83
CA PRO A 4 -18.08 39.16 11.09
C PRO A 4 -17.00 38.20 10.58
N VAL A 5 -16.53 38.46 9.35
CA VAL A 5 -15.32 37.83 8.79
C VAL A 5 -14.13 38.51 9.44
N GLU A 6 -13.22 37.74 10.03
CA GLU A 6 -11.94 38.25 10.50
C GLU A 6 -11.09 38.68 9.28
N GLU A 7 -10.92 39.98 9.12
CA GLU A 7 -9.89 40.57 8.27
C GLU A 7 -8.55 40.48 9.01
N GLY A 8 -7.53 39.89 8.36
CA GLY A 8 -6.14 40.03 8.76
C GLY A 8 -5.44 38.75 9.21
N ALA A 9 -5.33 37.76 8.33
CA ALA A 9 -4.19 36.85 8.37
C ALA A 9 -3.28 37.24 7.21
N GLU A 10 -2.09 37.75 7.52
CA GLU A 10 -1.04 37.92 6.52
C GLU A 10 -0.78 36.55 5.89
N HIS A 11 -1.22 36.37 4.66
CA HIS A 11 -0.93 35.18 3.87
C HIS A 11 0.57 35.17 3.58
N TYR A 12 1.35 34.51 4.43
CA TYR A 12 2.63 33.95 4.02
C TYR A 12 2.33 33.06 2.82
N ARG A 13 2.56 33.58 1.60
CA ARG A 13 2.56 32.78 0.38
C ARG A 13 3.93 32.14 0.31
N PRO A 14 4.06 30.83 0.59
CA PRO A 14 5.31 30.14 0.36
C PRO A 14 5.68 30.30 -1.12
N THR A 15 6.97 30.34 -1.42
CA THR A 15 7.39 30.27 -2.82
C THR A 15 6.87 28.95 -3.40
N ARG A 16 6.36 28.95 -4.63
CA ARG A 16 5.68 27.81 -5.29
C ARG A 16 6.43 26.46 -5.28
N GLY A 17 7.67 26.40 -4.81
CA GLY A 17 8.45 25.18 -4.64
C GLY A 17 8.57 24.67 -3.21
N SER A 18 8.02 25.34 -2.20
CA SER A 18 8.17 25.01 -0.77
C SER A 18 6.90 24.50 -0.08
N GLU A 19 5.80 24.39 -0.83
CA GLU A 19 4.55 23.81 -0.34
C GLU A 19 4.63 22.27 -0.41
N PRO A 20 4.18 21.56 0.64
CA PRO A 20 4.01 20.11 0.57
C PRO A 20 3.03 19.73 -0.53
N VAL A 21 3.36 18.69 -1.30
CA VAL A 21 2.44 18.08 -2.25
C VAL A 21 1.72 16.94 -1.54
N VAL A 22 0.39 17.00 -1.53
CA VAL A 22 -0.47 15.96 -0.96
C VAL A 22 -1.31 15.37 -2.07
N LEU A 23 -1.20 14.05 -2.25
CA LEU A 23 -1.98 13.28 -3.22
C LEU A 23 -2.82 12.25 -2.49
N ALA A 24 -4.12 12.21 -2.81
CA ALA A 24 -5.02 11.14 -2.41
C ALA A 24 -5.16 10.14 -3.57
N SER A 25 -5.13 8.84 -3.25
CA SER A 25 -5.39 7.73 -4.16
C SER A 25 -6.13 6.66 -3.38
N GLY A 26 -7.46 6.68 -3.48
CA GLY A 26 -8.42 5.93 -2.69
C GLY A 26 -8.16 6.12 -1.20
N ASN A 27 -7.77 5.03 -0.54
CA ASN A 27 -7.49 5.00 0.90
C ASN A 27 -6.00 5.15 1.24
N LEU A 28 -5.19 5.57 0.25
CA LEU A 28 -3.78 5.88 0.38
C LEU A 28 -3.53 7.38 0.16
N GLY A 29 -2.81 8.00 1.09
CA GLY A 29 -2.33 9.37 1.01
C GLY A 29 -0.82 9.41 0.84
N LEU A 30 -0.33 10.29 -0.02
CA LEU A 30 1.09 10.53 -0.26
C LEU A 30 1.40 11.99 0.05
N VAL A 31 2.33 12.24 0.97
CA VAL A 31 2.81 13.58 1.29
C VAL A 31 4.29 13.67 0.94
N SER A 32 4.64 14.64 0.12
CA SER A 32 6.03 14.91 -0.28
C SER A 32 6.41 16.38 -0.10
N PHE A 33 7.67 16.65 0.27
CA PHE A 33 8.26 17.97 0.43
C PHE A 33 9.23 18.25 -0.73
N PRO A 34 8.74 18.78 -1.87
CA PRO A 34 9.52 18.88 -3.11
C PRO A 34 10.69 19.88 -3.04
N ASP A 35 10.78 20.70 -1.99
CA ASP A 35 11.94 21.55 -1.75
C ASP A 35 13.15 20.79 -1.19
N VAL A 36 12.97 19.54 -0.76
CA VAL A 36 14.04 18.65 -0.31
C VAL A 36 14.35 17.63 -1.41
N PRO A 37 15.62 17.49 -1.87
CA PRO A 37 15.98 16.65 -3.00
C PRO A 37 16.02 15.14 -2.67
N HIS A 38 15.74 14.77 -1.42
CA HIS A 38 15.76 13.40 -0.92
C HIS A 38 14.49 13.10 -0.13
N ARG A 39 14.18 11.81 0.01
CA ARG A 39 13.10 11.36 0.90
C ARG A 39 13.46 11.68 2.35
N MET A 40 12.74 12.60 2.97
CA MET A 40 12.97 13.05 4.35
C MET A 40 12.81 11.91 5.35
N THR A 41 13.59 11.98 6.42
CA THR A 41 13.48 11.09 7.58
C THR A 41 12.42 11.59 8.55
N LYS A 42 11.93 10.68 9.40
CA LYS A 42 11.06 10.99 10.51
C LYS A 42 11.68 12.10 11.35
N GLU A 43 12.97 12.01 11.62
CA GLU A 43 13.73 12.97 12.43
C GLU A 43 13.77 14.36 11.76
N GLU A 44 14.01 14.44 10.45
CA GLU A 44 13.95 15.69 9.67
C GLU A 44 12.53 16.28 9.65
N ILE A 45 11.50 15.43 9.48
CA ILE A 45 10.10 15.85 9.47
C ILE A 45 9.68 16.36 10.86
N ASP A 46 10.04 15.67 11.94
CA ASP A 46 9.75 16.08 13.32
C ASP A 46 10.45 17.41 13.64
N ALA A 47 11.69 17.63 13.17
CA ALA A 47 12.39 18.89 13.37
C ALA A 47 11.72 20.06 12.62
N ARG A 48 11.26 19.82 11.39
CA ARG A 48 10.63 20.83 10.52
C ARG A 48 9.16 21.10 10.89
N HIS A 49 8.44 20.06 11.30
CA HIS A 49 7.00 20.05 11.56
C HIS A 49 6.64 19.20 12.80
N PRO A 50 6.94 19.67 14.03
CA PRO A 50 6.90 18.84 15.24
C PRO A 50 5.56 18.17 15.58
N ALA A 51 4.44 18.73 15.12
CA ALA A 51 3.11 18.18 15.39
C ALA A 51 2.57 17.30 14.25
N LEU A 52 3.22 17.25 13.08
CA LEU A 52 2.65 16.66 11.87
C LEU A 52 2.43 15.15 12.00
N LEU A 53 3.50 14.39 12.23
CA LEU A 53 3.43 12.93 12.37
C LEU A 53 2.53 12.49 13.53
N PRO A 54 2.64 13.04 14.76
CA PRO A 54 1.74 12.63 15.84
C PRO A 54 0.28 13.03 15.58
N THR A 55 -0.01 14.16 14.90
CA THR A 55 -1.38 14.53 14.56
C THR A 55 -1.99 13.57 13.56
N LEU A 56 -1.24 13.23 12.49
CA LEU A 56 -1.71 12.28 11.48
C LEU A 56 -1.88 10.87 12.07
N ALA A 57 -0.89 10.38 12.83
CA ALA A 57 -0.91 9.03 13.40
C ALA A 57 -2.05 8.83 14.42
N ASN A 58 -2.51 9.89 15.10
CA ASN A 58 -3.64 9.83 16.04
C ASN A 58 -4.99 10.21 15.40
N HIS A 59 -5.03 10.54 14.11
CA HIS A 59 -6.29 10.84 13.46
C HIS A 59 -7.12 9.55 13.32
N PRO A 60 -8.39 9.50 13.76
CA PRO A 60 -9.19 8.27 13.78
C PRO A 60 -9.42 7.66 12.39
N GLY A 61 -9.29 8.46 11.33
CA GLY A 61 -9.40 7.98 9.96
C GLY A 61 -8.11 7.44 9.33
N ILE A 62 -6.99 7.47 10.07
CA ILE A 62 -5.68 6.98 9.61
C ILE A 62 -5.33 5.71 10.39
N GLY A 63 -4.97 4.65 9.66
CA GLY A 63 -4.58 3.38 10.25
C GLY A 63 -3.11 3.37 10.62
N PHE A 64 -2.26 3.84 9.70
CA PHE A 64 -0.83 3.97 9.96
C PHE A 64 -0.14 4.96 9.01
N LEU A 65 1.07 5.38 9.39
CA LEU A 65 2.01 6.09 8.53
C LEU A 65 3.23 5.21 8.26
N LEU A 66 3.79 5.27 7.06
CA LEU A 66 5.10 4.74 6.72
C LEU A 66 6.06 5.90 6.42
N VAL A 67 7.13 6.00 7.20
CA VAL A 67 8.16 7.05 7.07
C VAL A 67 9.57 6.46 7.04
N ARG A 68 10.53 7.17 6.44
CA ARG A 68 11.95 6.82 6.57
C ARG A 68 12.42 7.15 7.99
N SER A 69 13.35 6.40 8.55
CA SER A 69 14.02 6.74 9.82
C SER A 69 15.52 6.65 9.63
N GLU A 70 16.27 7.60 10.18
CA GLU A 70 17.73 7.52 10.22
C GLU A 70 18.21 6.35 11.07
N ARG A 71 17.49 6.07 12.16
CA ARG A 71 17.86 5.05 13.13
C ARG A 71 17.49 3.63 12.67
N HIS A 72 16.31 3.47 12.07
CA HIS A 72 15.71 2.16 11.77
C HIS A 72 15.57 1.87 10.27
N GLY A 73 15.99 2.80 9.39
CA GLY A 73 15.75 2.75 7.95
C GLY A 73 14.30 3.14 7.60
N GLY A 74 13.33 2.44 8.17
CA GLY A 74 11.90 2.76 8.07
C GLY A 74 11.15 2.38 9.35
N VAL A 75 10.05 3.09 9.60
CA VAL A 75 9.14 2.79 10.71
C VAL A 75 7.68 2.95 10.29
N VAL A 76 6.82 2.14 10.91
CA VAL A 76 5.36 2.31 10.89
C VAL A 76 4.95 3.09 12.14
N LEU A 77 4.23 4.19 11.96
CA LEU A 77 3.66 4.99 13.05
C LEU A 77 2.14 4.77 13.13
N GLY A 78 1.58 4.79 14.33
CA GLY A 78 0.13 4.70 14.54
C GLY A 78 -0.34 5.39 15.81
N ALA A 79 -1.63 5.21 16.12
CA ALA A 79 -2.27 5.85 17.26
C ALA A 79 -1.57 5.51 18.59
N TYR A 80 -1.76 6.37 19.59
CA TYR A 80 -1.21 6.21 20.95
C TYR A 80 0.32 6.11 21.01
N GLY A 81 1.02 6.66 20.01
CA GLY A 81 2.48 6.71 19.97
C GLY A 81 3.13 5.40 19.52
N ALA A 82 2.39 4.52 18.83
CA ALA A 82 2.97 3.33 18.24
C ALA A 82 4.03 3.72 17.19
N GLU A 83 5.23 3.14 17.32
CA GLU A 83 6.34 3.28 16.39
C GLU A 83 7.05 1.94 16.30
N ILE A 84 6.92 1.27 15.16
CA ILE A 84 7.47 -0.07 14.94
C ILE A 84 8.48 -0.06 13.79
N PRO A 85 9.75 -0.41 14.04
CA PRO A 85 10.73 -0.67 12.99
C PRO A 85 10.27 -1.73 11.99
N LEU A 86 10.57 -1.56 10.70
CA LEU A 86 10.08 -2.48 9.67
C LEU A 86 10.59 -3.92 9.83
N ASP A 87 11.77 -4.10 10.42
CA ASP A 87 12.38 -5.40 10.72
C ASP A 87 11.73 -6.10 11.94
N GLU A 88 10.96 -5.38 12.75
CA GLU A 88 10.25 -5.94 13.92
C GLU A 88 8.78 -6.30 13.61
N LEU A 89 8.27 -5.98 12.41
CA LEU A 89 6.84 -6.14 12.07
C LEU A 89 6.33 -7.60 12.08
N ASP A 90 7.21 -8.61 11.99
CA ASP A 90 6.81 -10.02 12.01
C ASP A 90 6.42 -10.46 13.43
N ASP A 91 7.16 -10.00 14.44
CA ASP A 91 6.90 -10.31 15.84
C ASP A 91 5.94 -9.30 16.50
N ASN A 92 5.89 -8.07 15.95
CA ASN A 92 5.09 -6.98 16.46
C ASN A 92 4.41 -6.23 15.30
N PRO A 93 3.27 -6.70 14.78
CA PRO A 93 2.61 -6.04 13.66
C PRO A 93 2.07 -4.65 14.01
N GLY A 94 1.88 -4.34 15.30
CA GLY A 94 1.45 -3.03 15.78
C GLY A 94 0.24 -2.49 15.01
N PRO A 95 0.31 -1.27 14.43
CA PRO A 95 -0.76 -0.70 13.61
C PRO A 95 -1.18 -1.53 12.39
N LEU A 96 -0.34 -2.46 11.92
CA LEU A 96 -0.65 -3.33 10.78
C LEU A 96 -1.52 -4.55 11.13
N ALA A 97 -1.72 -4.85 12.42
CA ALA A 97 -2.46 -6.06 12.84
C ALA A 97 -3.86 -6.21 12.18
N PRO A 98 -4.66 -5.13 11.98
CA PRO A 98 -5.97 -5.24 11.32
C PRO A 98 -5.91 -5.54 9.81
N PHE A 99 -4.76 -5.42 9.15
CA PHE A 99 -4.64 -5.54 7.69
C PHE A 99 -4.37 -6.96 7.19
N GLY A 100 -4.13 -7.90 8.12
CA GLY A 100 -3.98 -9.32 7.82
C GLY A 100 -2.60 -9.72 7.30
N PRO A 101 -2.44 -11.00 6.90
CA PRO A 101 -1.18 -11.55 6.44
C PRO A 101 -0.62 -10.80 5.22
N GLY A 102 0.70 -10.68 5.14
CA GLY A 102 1.40 -10.02 4.03
C GLY A 102 1.43 -8.48 4.09
N ALA A 103 0.69 -7.84 5.01
CA ALA A 103 0.71 -6.39 5.18
C ALA A 103 2.12 -5.85 5.45
N ALA A 104 2.87 -6.51 6.33
CA ALA A 104 4.26 -6.15 6.63
C ALA A 104 5.16 -6.22 5.38
N ASP A 105 5.00 -7.26 4.55
CA ASP A 105 5.78 -7.42 3.32
C ASP A 105 5.44 -6.36 2.28
N VAL A 106 4.17 -5.99 2.15
CA VAL A 106 3.75 -4.88 1.28
C VAL A 106 4.35 -3.55 1.75
N VAL A 107 4.36 -3.28 3.07
CA VAL A 107 4.97 -2.08 3.65
C VAL A 107 6.48 -2.06 3.42
N ARG A 108 7.19 -3.17 3.68
CA ARG A 108 8.62 -3.31 3.43
C ARG A 108 8.96 -3.11 1.95
N ARG A 109 8.25 -3.80 1.05
CA ARG A 109 8.45 -3.65 -0.40
C ARG A 109 8.23 -2.21 -0.83
N THR A 110 7.14 -1.60 -0.39
CA THR A 110 6.81 -0.20 -0.69
C THR A 110 7.95 0.72 -0.25
N HIS A 111 8.47 0.53 0.97
CA HIS A 111 9.58 1.32 1.49
C HIS A 111 10.86 1.26 0.62
N THR A 112 11.08 0.19 -0.13
CA THR A 112 12.25 0.06 -1.01
C THR A 112 12.17 0.92 -2.28
N PHE A 113 11.00 1.45 -2.63
CA PHE A 113 10.87 2.17 -3.88
C PHE A 113 11.57 3.53 -3.84
N PRO A 114 12.31 3.90 -4.91
CA PRO A 114 13.06 5.15 -4.96
C PRO A 114 12.16 6.40 -4.96
N HIS A 115 10.87 6.23 -5.27
CA HIS A 115 9.88 7.31 -5.36
C HIS A 115 8.80 7.22 -4.28
N THR A 116 9.06 6.47 -3.20
CA THR A 116 8.19 6.47 -2.02
C THR A 116 8.10 7.89 -1.47
N ALA A 117 6.88 8.34 -1.18
CA ALA A 117 6.63 9.65 -0.57
C ALA A 117 7.31 9.79 0.80
N ASP A 118 7.56 11.03 1.24
CA ASP A 118 8.14 11.30 2.56
C ASP A 118 7.29 10.69 3.67
N ILE A 119 5.97 10.86 3.56
CA ILE A 119 4.98 10.22 4.41
C ILE A 119 3.98 9.50 3.51
N MET A 120 3.91 8.18 3.66
CA MET A 120 2.78 7.41 3.16
C MET A 120 1.76 7.25 4.28
N VAL A 121 0.50 7.51 3.97
CA VAL A 121 -0.63 7.47 4.90
C VAL A 121 -1.58 6.38 4.42
N ASN A 122 -1.83 5.36 5.22
CA ASN A 122 -2.91 4.43 4.94
C ASN A 122 -4.10 4.77 5.82
N SER A 123 -5.30 4.71 5.25
CA SER A 123 -6.52 4.90 6.02
C SER A 123 -6.67 3.84 7.12
N PHE A 124 -7.60 4.12 8.02
CA PHE A 124 -8.23 3.12 8.87
C PHE A 124 -8.76 1.93 8.05
N HIS A 125 -8.83 0.76 8.69
CA HIS A 125 -9.45 -0.44 8.17
C HIS A 125 -10.22 -1.18 9.27
N ASP A 126 -11.50 -1.49 9.03
CA ASP A 126 -12.26 -2.42 9.87
C ASP A 126 -12.22 -3.82 9.25
N PRO A 127 -11.56 -4.81 9.88
CA PRO A 127 -11.51 -6.18 9.36
C PRO A 127 -12.85 -6.93 9.46
N ALA A 128 -13.83 -6.44 10.22
CA ALA A 128 -15.12 -7.11 10.41
C ALA A 128 -15.98 -7.10 9.13
N ASP A 129 -16.00 -5.99 8.42
CA ASP A 129 -16.76 -5.80 7.17
C ASP A 129 -15.88 -5.37 5.98
N GLY A 130 -14.59 -5.10 6.23
CA GLY A 130 -13.64 -4.65 5.21
C GLY A 130 -13.76 -3.16 4.90
N GLU A 131 -14.35 -2.35 5.78
CA GLU A 131 -14.44 -0.91 5.59
C GLU A 131 -13.04 -0.26 5.55
N VAL A 132 -12.85 0.64 4.60
CA VAL A 132 -11.69 1.55 4.53
C VAL A 132 -12.21 2.97 4.29
N LEU A 133 -11.46 3.97 4.73
CA LEU A 133 -11.83 5.36 4.53
C LEU A 133 -11.08 5.96 3.34
N ALA A 134 -11.80 6.27 2.26
CA ALA A 134 -11.22 6.98 1.14
C ALA A 134 -10.85 8.42 1.53
N PHE A 135 -9.71 8.90 1.05
CA PHE A 135 -9.30 10.30 1.17
C PHE A 135 -9.82 11.16 0.01
N GLU A 136 -10.45 10.54 -0.99
CA GLU A 136 -11.05 11.22 -2.14
C GLU A 136 -12.58 11.10 -2.16
N GLU A 137 -13.23 12.03 -2.86
CA GLU A 137 -14.69 12.10 -3.00
C GLU A 137 -15.21 11.11 -4.06
N GLN A 138 -14.81 9.84 -3.96
CA GLN A 138 -15.25 8.77 -4.85
C GLN A 138 -16.06 7.70 -4.11
N ILE A 139 -16.97 7.04 -4.83
CA ILE A 139 -17.79 5.94 -4.29
C ILE A 139 -16.96 4.65 -4.16
N GLY A 140 -16.00 4.45 -5.06
CA GLY A 140 -15.05 3.33 -5.01
C GLY A 140 -13.73 3.77 -4.39
N SER A 141 -13.01 2.84 -3.76
CA SER A 141 -11.71 3.09 -3.13
C SER A 141 -10.77 1.92 -3.35
N HIS A 142 -9.49 2.21 -3.52
CA HIS A 142 -8.42 1.23 -3.70
C HIS A 142 -7.05 1.87 -3.42
N GLY A 143 -5.98 1.08 -3.53
CA GLY A 143 -4.60 1.58 -3.61
C GLY A 143 -3.85 1.52 -2.27
N GLY A 144 -4.54 1.74 -1.16
CA GLY A 144 -4.01 1.42 0.17
C GLY A 144 -4.25 -0.04 0.55
N LEU A 145 -3.78 -0.42 1.74
CA LEU A 145 -4.06 -1.70 2.37
C LEU A 145 -5.47 -1.72 2.96
N GLY A 146 -6.07 -2.91 3.02
CA GLY A 146 -7.37 -3.17 3.65
C GLY A 146 -8.52 -3.29 2.66
N GLY A 147 -9.63 -3.83 3.16
CA GLY A 147 -10.88 -3.99 2.43
C GLY A 147 -10.88 -5.11 1.39
N ALA A 148 -11.93 -5.14 0.56
CA ALA A 148 -12.21 -6.25 -0.35
C ALA A 148 -11.11 -6.48 -1.42
N GLN A 149 -10.31 -5.45 -1.74
CA GLN A 149 -9.18 -5.56 -2.68
C GLN A 149 -8.13 -6.60 -2.23
N SER A 150 -8.07 -6.91 -0.93
CA SER A 150 -7.16 -7.92 -0.37
C SER A 150 -7.63 -9.37 -0.58
N ARG A 151 -8.75 -9.62 -1.27
CA ARG A 151 -9.33 -10.96 -1.47
C ARG A 151 -9.47 -11.35 -2.94
N PRO A 152 -8.38 -11.34 -3.74
CA PRO A 152 -8.43 -11.76 -5.13
C PRO A 152 -8.60 -13.29 -5.26
N PHE A 153 -9.04 -13.74 -6.43
CA PHE A 153 -8.96 -15.13 -6.84
C PHE A 153 -8.46 -15.26 -8.27
N LEU A 154 -7.78 -16.37 -8.58
CA LEU A 154 -7.37 -16.72 -9.93
C LEU A 154 -8.13 -17.98 -10.36
N LEU A 155 -8.89 -17.86 -11.45
CA LEU A 155 -9.52 -19.00 -12.11
C LEU A 155 -8.66 -19.40 -13.31
N SER A 156 -8.24 -20.67 -13.38
CA SER A 156 -7.39 -21.16 -14.45
C SER A 156 -7.85 -22.54 -14.98
N PRO A 157 -7.63 -22.84 -16.28
CA PRO A 157 -7.88 -24.17 -16.84
C PRO A 157 -7.03 -25.26 -16.17
N LEU A 158 -7.62 -26.45 -15.99
CA LEU A 158 -6.93 -27.62 -15.41
C LEU A 158 -5.90 -28.28 -16.34
N VAL A 159 -5.89 -27.89 -17.63
CA VAL A 159 -4.93 -28.42 -18.61
C VAL A 159 -3.53 -27.79 -18.46
N LEU A 160 -3.45 -26.66 -17.76
CA LEU A 160 -2.21 -25.95 -17.46
C LEU A 160 -1.65 -26.41 -16.11
N SER A 161 -0.34 -26.22 -15.92
CA SER A 161 0.29 -26.52 -14.63
C SER A 161 -0.32 -25.69 -13.49
N ALA A 162 -0.28 -26.21 -12.26
CA ALA A 162 -0.78 -25.50 -11.08
C ALA A 162 -0.09 -24.13 -10.94
N PRO A 163 -0.80 -23.04 -10.56
CA PRO A 163 -0.24 -21.70 -10.48
C PRO A 163 1.01 -21.65 -9.60
N VAL A 164 0.96 -22.30 -8.44
CA VAL A 164 2.06 -22.40 -7.47
C VAL A 164 2.10 -23.81 -6.87
N PRO A 165 3.23 -24.22 -6.24
CA PRO A 165 3.30 -25.46 -5.47
C PRO A 165 2.25 -25.55 -4.38
N GLU A 166 1.87 -26.77 -4.00
CA GLU A 166 0.95 -27.01 -2.89
C GLU A 166 1.47 -26.39 -1.59
N GLY A 167 0.58 -25.76 -0.82
CA GLY A 167 0.92 -25.09 0.44
C GLY A 167 1.59 -23.72 0.29
N THR A 168 1.65 -23.15 -0.92
CA THR A 168 2.16 -21.79 -1.15
C THR A 168 1.06 -20.88 -1.72
N GLU A 169 1.20 -19.58 -1.51
CA GLU A 169 0.24 -18.58 -1.97
C GLU A 169 0.86 -17.63 -3.00
N LEU A 170 0.04 -17.16 -3.94
CA LEU A 170 0.42 -16.11 -4.89
C LEU A 170 0.27 -14.74 -4.24
N THR A 171 1.37 -14.00 -4.18
CA THR A 171 1.38 -12.62 -3.66
C THR A 171 1.74 -11.63 -4.76
N GLY A 172 0.79 -10.74 -5.06
CA GLY A 172 1.00 -9.59 -5.94
C GLY A 172 1.05 -9.93 -7.44
N ALA A 173 0.96 -8.88 -8.26
CA ALA A 173 0.86 -8.99 -9.71
C ALA A 173 2.13 -9.57 -10.38
N GLU A 174 3.31 -9.41 -9.78
CA GLU A 174 4.58 -9.93 -10.33
C GLU A 174 4.60 -11.46 -10.35
N GLN A 175 4.17 -12.10 -9.26
CA GLN A 175 4.08 -13.56 -9.22
C GLN A 175 3.01 -14.08 -10.20
N VAL A 176 1.86 -13.41 -10.27
CA VAL A 176 0.82 -13.73 -11.27
C VAL A 176 1.38 -13.60 -12.69
N HIS A 177 2.17 -12.56 -12.98
CA HIS A 177 2.81 -12.39 -14.28
C HIS A 177 3.69 -13.60 -14.64
N HIS A 178 4.51 -14.09 -13.72
CA HIS A 178 5.35 -15.28 -13.97
C HIS A 178 4.52 -16.53 -14.26
N VAL A 179 3.40 -16.72 -13.54
CA VAL A 179 2.45 -17.82 -13.81
C VAL A 179 1.87 -17.69 -15.22
N LEU A 180 1.36 -16.52 -15.58
CA LEU A 180 0.77 -16.27 -16.89
C LEU A 180 1.80 -16.45 -18.02
N ARG A 181 3.06 -16.02 -17.82
CA ARG A 181 4.15 -16.21 -18.80
C ARG A 181 4.49 -17.67 -19.01
N ARG A 182 4.53 -18.47 -17.94
CA ARG A 182 4.75 -19.92 -18.03
C ARG A 182 3.62 -20.60 -18.78
N TRP A 183 2.37 -20.27 -18.45
CA TRP A 183 1.21 -20.84 -19.12
C TRP A 183 1.11 -20.49 -20.61
N LEU A 184 1.53 -19.30 -21.02
CA LEU A 184 1.65 -18.96 -22.43
C LEU A 184 2.60 -19.93 -23.16
N ALA A 185 3.75 -20.23 -22.58
CA ALA A 185 4.68 -21.19 -23.15
C ALA A 185 4.11 -22.63 -23.20
N GLU A 186 3.44 -23.07 -22.13
CA GLU A 186 2.77 -24.38 -22.09
C GLU A 186 1.68 -24.52 -23.17
N ALA A 187 0.93 -23.44 -23.41
CA ALA A 187 -0.12 -23.40 -24.41
C ALA A 187 0.46 -23.50 -25.83
N ASP A 188 1.53 -22.76 -26.13
CA ASP A 188 2.22 -22.81 -27.43
C ASP A 188 2.80 -24.22 -27.71
N GLU A 189 3.33 -24.89 -26.70
CA GLU A 189 3.80 -26.28 -26.78
C GLU A 189 2.66 -27.31 -26.93
N SER A 190 1.45 -26.97 -26.53
CA SER A 190 0.28 -27.83 -26.67
C SER A 190 -0.34 -27.74 -28.08
N ASP A 191 -0.30 -26.56 -28.71
CA ASP A 191 -0.82 -26.33 -30.07
C ASP A 191 0.08 -26.94 -31.16
N THR A 192 1.35 -27.18 -30.83
CA THR A 192 2.33 -27.86 -31.71
C THR A 192 2.32 -29.38 -31.59
N ARG A 193 1.56 -29.96 -30.63
CA ARG A 193 1.39 -31.40 -30.48
C ARG A 193 0.16 -31.87 -31.28
N PRO A 194 0.26 -32.90 -32.13
CA PRO A 194 -0.92 -33.46 -32.80
C PRO A 194 -1.95 -33.87 -31.75
N LEU A 195 -3.20 -33.46 -31.93
CA LEU A 195 -4.30 -33.92 -31.07
C LEU A 195 -4.34 -35.45 -31.08
N PRO A 196 -4.47 -36.12 -29.91
CA PRO A 196 -4.64 -37.58 -29.88
C PRO A 196 -5.90 -37.97 -30.66
N ASP A 197 -5.79 -38.98 -31.52
CA ASP A 197 -6.94 -39.52 -32.23
C ASP A 197 -7.98 -40.03 -31.22
N HIS A 198 -9.15 -39.38 -31.18
CA HIS A 198 -10.25 -39.74 -30.30
C HIS A 198 -10.83 -41.14 -30.57
N ARG A 199 -10.32 -41.88 -31.57
CA ARG A 199 -10.76 -43.23 -31.94
C ARG A 199 -10.21 -44.37 -31.09
N GLU A 200 -9.21 -44.15 -30.21
CA GLU A 200 -8.60 -45.26 -29.43
C GLU A 200 -9.17 -45.46 -28.02
N ARG A 201 -10.24 -44.74 -27.61
CA ARG A 201 -10.88 -44.94 -26.30
C ARG A 201 -12.15 -45.80 -26.30
N ALA A 202 -12.39 -46.54 -27.37
CA ALA A 202 -13.46 -47.54 -27.43
C ALA A 202 -12.93 -48.88 -27.95
N ALA A 203 -12.23 -49.60 -27.08
CA ALA A 203 -11.98 -51.05 -27.19
C ALA A 203 -11.92 -51.65 -25.78
#